data_AF-A0A925M5F8-F1
#
_entry.id   AF-A0A925M5F8-F1
#
_cell.length_a   1.000
_cell.length_b   1.000
_cell.length_c   1.000
_cell.angle_alpha   90.00
_cell.angle_beta   90.00
_cell.angle_gamma   90.00
#
_symmetry.space_group_name_H-M   'P 1'
#
loop_
_entity.id
_entity.type
_entity.pdbx_description
1 polymer ?
#
loop_
_entity_poly.entity_id
_entity_poly.type
_entity_poly.pdbx_seq_one_letter_code
_entity_poly.pdbx_strand_id
1 'polypeptide(L)'
;RWSLSEFVLYAVLRHRLQPANAKSTQANEFTTIGQIWSDCLLLLSSLAQVGQTGADAITYAFRSGVYRLPGAGQETVPEVPPASNLKTLKQSLDRLNLATPKLKQAIVDACAHTVLLDNKVTVQEAELLRAIVILLDCPMPPFLNTGSKMIAKGV
;
A
#
# COMPACT_ATOMS: atom_id res chain seq x y z
N ARG A 1 7.33 12.32 16.26
CA ARG A 1 6.86 12.09 14.87
C ARG A 1 7.54 10.81 14.40
N TRP A 2 6.83 9.84 13.82
CA TRP A 2 7.43 8.56 13.39
C TRP A 2 7.99 8.71 11.95
N SER A 3 9.16 8.16 11.66
CA SER A 3 9.72 8.08 10.30
C SER A 3 9.17 6.88 9.51
N LEU A 4 9.36 6.86 8.18
CA LEU A 4 8.99 5.71 7.35
C LEU A 4 9.80 4.47 7.72
N SER A 5 11.11 4.61 7.95
CA SER A 5 11.95 3.50 8.40
C SER A 5 11.51 2.93 9.77
N GLU A 6 11.12 3.80 10.72
CA GLU A 6 10.53 3.36 12.00
C GLU A 6 9.18 2.65 11.79
N PHE A 7 8.37 3.10 10.85
CA PHE A 7 7.12 2.45 10.49
C PHE A 7 7.36 1.06 9.87
N VAL A 8 8.35 0.92 8.99
CA VAL A 8 8.77 -0.37 8.42
C VAL A 8 9.27 -1.30 9.51
N LEU A 9 10.10 -0.80 10.43
CA LEU A 9 10.60 -1.59 11.56
C LEU A 9 9.43 -2.06 12.44
N TYR A 10 8.50 -1.17 12.76
CA TYR A 10 7.28 -1.50 13.49
C TYR A 10 6.45 -2.57 12.76
N ALA A 11 6.29 -2.46 11.44
CA ALA A 11 5.58 -3.45 10.63
C ALA A 11 6.24 -4.83 10.69
N VAL A 12 7.57 -4.89 10.54
CA VAL A 12 8.35 -6.12 10.67
C VAL A 12 8.21 -6.73 12.05
N LEU A 13 8.42 -5.93 13.10
CA LEU A 13 8.34 -6.40 14.50
C LEU A 13 6.92 -6.89 14.82
N ARG A 14 5.89 -6.11 14.46
CA ARG A 14 4.49 -6.51 14.65
C ARG A 14 4.20 -7.83 13.95
N HIS A 15 4.60 -7.98 12.69
CA HIS A 15 4.35 -9.19 11.93
C HIS A 15 5.11 -10.41 12.50
N ARG A 16 6.37 -10.23 12.94
CA ARG A 16 7.23 -11.31 13.46
C ARG A 16 6.89 -11.72 14.90
N LEU A 17 6.41 -10.79 15.71
CA LEU A 17 6.08 -11.01 17.12
C LEU A 17 4.60 -11.37 17.32
N GLN A 18 3.80 -11.49 16.26
CA GLN A 18 2.46 -12.05 16.35
C GLN A 18 2.55 -13.47 16.94
N PRO A 19 1.75 -13.80 17.97
CA PRO A 19 1.74 -15.14 18.55
C PRO A 19 1.47 -16.18 17.45
N ALA A 20 2.17 -17.31 17.49
CA ALA A 20 2.02 -18.37 16.49
C ALA A 20 0.55 -18.82 16.29
N ASN A 21 -0.28 -18.70 17.34
CA ASN A 21 -1.70 -19.03 17.32
C ASN A 21 -2.59 -17.94 16.71
N ALA A 22 -2.11 -16.71 16.53
CA ALA A 22 -2.89 -15.60 15.95
C ALA A 22 -3.01 -15.70 14.42
N LYS A 23 -2.02 -16.32 13.74
CA LYS A 23 -2.01 -16.47 12.28
C LYS A 23 -3.03 -17.49 11.77
N SER A 24 -3.46 -18.42 12.61
CA SER A 24 -4.38 -19.52 12.25
C SER A 24 -5.87 -19.13 12.40
N THR A 25 -6.17 -18.07 13.17
CA THR A 25 -7.54 -17.77 13.61
C THR A 25 -8.17 -16.52 13.02
N GLN A 26 -7.43 -15.70 12.26
CA GLN A 26 -8.00 -14.54 11.60
C GLN A 26 -8.75 -14.98 10.35
N ALA A 27 -10.05 -15.27 10.52
CA ALA A 27 -10.96 -15.52 9.42
C ALA A 27 -10.96 -14.32 8.47
N ASN A 28 -10.94 -14.58 7.17
CA ASN A 28 -11.09 -13.51 6.18
C ASN A 28 -12.50 -12.92 6.32
N GLU A 29 -12.59 -11.67 6.74
CA GLU A 29 -13.85 -10.94 6.91
C GLU A 29 -14.30 -10.28 5.59
N PHE A 30 -13.35 -9.93 4.72
CA PHE A 30 -13.63 -9.22 3.47
C PHE A 30 -13.33 -10.08 2.24
N THR A 31 -14.39 -10.39 1.48
CA THR A 31 -14.34 -11.23 0.27
C THR A 31 -14.53 -10.42 -1.00
N THR A 32 -15.02 -9.18 -0.88
CA THR A 32 -15.20 -8.24 -1.99
C THR A 32 -14.45 -6.94 -1.71
N ILE A 33 -13.97 -6.29 -2.77
CA ILE A 33 -13.19 -5.05 -2.67
C ILE A 33 -14.04 -3.88 -2.14
N GLY A 34 -15.33 -3.84 -2.45
CA GLY A 34 -16.25 -2.77 -2.01
C GLY A 34 -16.32 -2.62 -0.50
N GLN A 35 -16.22 -3.71 0.26
CA GLN A 35 -16.23 -3.70 1.74
C GLN A 35 -15.03 -2.97 2.36
N ILE A 36 -13.96 -2.81 1.58
CA ILE A 36 -12.68 -2.23 1.98
C ILE A 36 -12.21 -1.15 0.99
N TRP A 37 -13.13 -0.59 0.20
CA TRP A 37 -12.80 0.33 -0.88
C TRP A 37 -12.13 1.59 -0.35
N SER A 38 -12.73 2.22 0.67
CA SER A 38 -12.17 3.41 1.32
C SER A 38 -10.78 3.18 1.91
N ASP A 39 -10.53 2.00 2.48
CA ASP A 39 -9.23 1.60 2.99
C ASP A 39 -8.18 1.48 1.87
N CYS A 40 -8.57 0.96 0.70
CA CYS A 40 -7.71 0.92 -0.48
C CYS A 40 -7.37 2.33 -0.98
N LEU A 41 -8.37 3.24 -1.04
CA LEU A 41 -8.14 4.62 -1.46
C LEU A 41 -7.17 5.35 -0.52
N LEU A 42 -7.29 5.17 0.79
CA LEU A 42 -6.38 5.77 1.76
C LEU A 42 -4.94 5.24 1.61
N LEU A 43 -4.79 3.95 1.38
CA LEU A 43 -3.50 3.31 1.15
C LEU A 43 -2.80 3.88 -0.10
N LEU A 44 -3.51 3.92 -1.23
CA LEU A 44 -2.99 4.42 -2.50
C LEU A 44 -2.71 5.93 -2.44
N SER A 45 -3.56 6.70 -1.76
CA SER A 45 -3.34 8.13 -1.54
C SER A 45 -2.05 8.38 -0.72
N SER A 46 -1.81 7.56 0.30
CA SER A 46 -0.60 7.65 1.13
C SER A 46 0.66 7.39 0.32
N LEU A 47 0.65 6.37 -0.55
CA LEU A 47 1.76 6.07 -1.45
C LEU A 47 2.00 7.20 -2.45
N ALA A 48 0.95 7.70 -3.09
CA ALA A 48 1.05 8.79 -4.06
C ALA A 48 1.64 10.06 -3.45
N GLN A 49 1.22 10.43 -2.22
CA GLN A 49 1.73 11.60 -1.51
C GLN A 49 3.19 11.46 -1.05
N VAL A 50 3.64 10.24 -0.78
CA VAL A 50 5.05 9.97 -0.43
C VAL A 50 5.94 10.00 -1.67
N GLY A 51 5.44 9.48 -2.80
CA GLY A 51 6.23 9.31 -4.01
C GLY A 51 6.34 10.51 -4.94
N GLN A 52 5.34 11.39 -4.89
CA GLN A 52 5.21 12.49 -5.84
C GLN A 52 5.06 13.84 -5.12
N THR A 53 5.55 14.87 -5.80
CA THR A 53 5.35 16.27 -5.41
C THR A 53 4.50 16.97 -6.46
N GLY A 54 3.59 17.84 -6.01
CA GLY A 54 2.65 18.52 -6.88
C GLY A 54 1.31 17.78 -7.02
N ALA A 55 0.21 18.53 -6.97
CA ALA A 55 -1.14 17.98 -6.91
C ALA A 55 -1.49 17.06 -8.09
N ASP A 56 -1.08 17.44 -9.30
CA ASP A 56 -1.38 16.68 -10.52
C ASP A 56 -0.66 15.33 -10.56
N ALA A 57 0.63 15.32 -10.20
CA ALA A 57 1.43 14.09 -10.16
C ALA A 57 0.93 13.12 -9.07
N ILE A 58 0.55 13.63 -7.90
CA ILE A 58 -0.05 12.83 -6.82
C ILE A 58 -1.40 12.27 -7.28
N THR A 59 -2.25 13.08 -7.91
CA THR A 59 -3.56 12.65 -8.40
C THR A 59 -3.42 11.58 -9.49
N TYR A 60 -2.50 11.77 -10.42
CA TYR A 60 -2.19 10.78 -11.45
C TYR A 60 -1.72 9.45 -10.85
N ALA A 61 -0.83 9.50 -9.85
CA ALA A 61 -0.32 8.32 -9.18
C ALA A 61 -1.34 7.55 -8.34
N PHE A 62 -2.20 8.30 -7.67
CA PHE A 62 -3.33 7.75 -6.96
C PHE A 62 -4.27 7.02 -7.94
N ARG A 63 -4.67 7.68 -9.03
CA ARG A 63 -5.60 7.09 -10.01
C ARG A 63 -5.03 5.88 -10.72
N SER A 64 -3.73 5.86 -11.03
CA SER A 64 -3.10 4.69 -11.68
C SER A 64 -3.21 3.43 -10.83
N GLY A 65 -3.06 3.55 -9.51
CA GLY A 65 -3.30 2.46 -8.56
C GLY A 65 -4.77 2.10 -8.45
N VAL A 66 -5.66 3.09 -8.34
CA VAL A 66 -7.10 2.85 -8.17
C VAL A 66 -7.66 2.05 -9.35
N TYR A 67 -7.30 2.40 -10.58
CA TYR A 67 -7.76 1.66 -11.78
C TYR A 67 -7.14 0.27 -11.93
N ARG A 68 -6.16 -0.08 -11.08
CA ARG A 68 -5.63 -1.44 -11.02
C ARG A 68 -6.44 -2.34 -10.08
N LEU A 69 -7.20 -1.76 -9.15
CA LEU A 69 -8.04 -2.54 -8.24
C LEU A 69 -9.18 -3.22 -9.01
N PRO A 70 -9.56 -4.46 -8.62
CA PRO A 70 -10.74 -5.09 -9.17
C PRO A 70 -11.96 -4.24 -8.85
N GLY A 71 -12.96 -4.20 -9.75
CA GLY A 71 -14.21 -3.48 -9.49
C GLY A 71 -14.11 -1.96 -9.52
N ALA A 72 -12.97 -1.35 -9.89
CA ALA A 72 -12.81 0.11 -9.92
C ALA A 72 -13.84 0.85 -10.80
N GLY A 73 -14.44 0.17 -11.79
CA GLY A 73 -15.51 0.74 -12.62
C GLY A 73 -16.91 0.70 -11.97
N GLN A 74 -17.06 0.02 -10.85
CA GLN A 74 -18.33 -0.13 -10.10
C GLN A 74 -18.35 0.72 -8.83
N GLU A 75 -17.16 1.11 -8.35
CA GLU A 75 -16.98 1.88 -7.12
C GLU A 75 -16.77 3.38 -7.41
N THR A 76 -17.08 4.22 -6.43
CA THR A 76 -16.85 5.66 -6.54
C THR A 76 -15.36 5.98 -6.38
N VAL A 77 -14.76 6.57 -7.42
CA VAL A 77 -13.39 7.09 -7.37
C VAL A 77 -13.43 8.58 -7.09
N PRO A 78 -12.82 9.08 -6.00
CA PRO A 78 -12.73 10.51 -5.75
C PRO A 78 -11.82 11.18 -6.78
N GLU A 79 -12.15 12.41 -7.15
CA GLU A 79 -11.37 13.20 -8.12
C GLU A 79 -9.99 13.56 -7.58
N VAL A 80 -9.90 13.81 -6.27
CA VAL A 80 -8.67 14.14 -5.55
C VAL A 80 -8.34 13.04 -4.55
N PRO A 81 -7.05 12.69 -4.37
CA PRO A 81 -6.63 11.71 -3.37
C PRO A 81 -7.11 12.10 -1.96
N PRO A 82 -7.74 11.20 -1.20
CA PRO A 82 -8.21 11.51 0.15
C PRO A 82 -7.04 11.83 1.08
N ALA A 83 -7.23 12.77 2.00
CA ALA A 83 -6.23 13.10 3.00
C ALA A 83 -5.89 11.86 3.85
N SER A 84 -4.62 11.51 3.90
CA SER A 84 -4.13 10.34 4.63
C SER A 84 -3.11 10.76 5.67
N ASN A 85 -3.15 10.11 6.83
CA ASN A 85 -2.11 10.24 7.84
C ASN A 85 -1.71 8.86 8.35
N LEU A 86 -0.58 8.76 9.05
CA LEU A 86 -0.07 7.47 9.52
C LEU A 86 -1.04 6.73 10.45
N LYS A 87 -1.91 7.44 11.19
CA LYS A 87 -2.89 6.80 12.07
C LYS A 87 -4.01 6.15 11.26
N THR A 88 -4.59 6.86 10.30
CA THR A 88 -5.64 6.30 9.43
C THR A 88 -5.08 5.20 8.54
N LEU A 89 -3.86 5.36 8.03
CA LEU A 89 -3.17 4.33 7.26
C LEU A 89 -2.99 3.02 8.05
N LYS A 90 -2.56 3.10 9.32
CA LYS A 90 -2.43 1.92 10.19
C LYS A 90 -3.77 1.20 10.39
N GLN A 91 -4.85 1.94 10.61
CA GLN A 91 -6.19 1.38 10.78
C GLN A 91 -6.68 0.71 9.50
N SER A 92 -6.47 1.35 8.34
CA SER A 92 -6.81 0.75 7.06
C SER A 92 -6.00 -0.50 6.79
N LEU A 93 -4.69 -0.51 7.05
CA LEU A 93 -3.86 -1.72 6.89
C LEU A 93 -4.31 -2.88 7.78
N ASP A 94 -4.73 -2.60 9.02
CA ASP A 94 -5.27 -3.63 9.90
C ASP A 94 -6.57 -4.24 9.33
N ARG A 95 -7.45 -3.42 8.72
CA ARG A 95 -8.67 -3.90 8.05
C ARG A 95 -8.37 -4.66 6.75
N LEU A 96 -7.46 -4.14 5.92
CA LEU A 96 -7.03 -4.79 4.68
C LEU A 96 -6.39 -6.16 4.94
N ASN A 97 -5.74 -6.34 6.10
CA ASN A 97 -5.18 -7.64 6.48
C ASN A 97 -6.26 -8.71 6.78
N LEU A 98 -7.53 -8.33 6.92
CA LEU A 98 -8.66 -9.26 7.04
C LEU A 98 -9.29 -9.64 5.69
N ALA A 99 -8.74 -9.13 4.58
CA ALA A 99 -9.20 -9.47 3.24
C ALA A 99 -8.71 -10.85 2.80
N THR A 100 -9.42 -11.49 1.87
CA THR A 100 -8.94 -12.74 1.26
C THR A 100 -7.56 -12.59 0.60
N PRO A 101 -6.73 -13.65 0.53
CA PRO A 101 -5.41 -13.59 -0.09
C PRO A 101 -5.41 -13.01 -1.51
N LYS A 102 -6.44 -13.33 -2.31
CA LYS A 102 -6.61 -12.82 -3.67
C LYS A 102 -6.80 -11.30 -3.69
N LEU A 103 -7.58 -10.75 -2.76
CA LEU A 103 -7.75 -9.30 -2.65
C LEU A 103 -6.47 -8.63 -2.16
N LYS A 104 -5.78 -9.20 -1.18
CA LYS A 104 -4.50 -8.66 -0.70
C LYS A 104 -3.46 -8.56 -1.83
N GLN A 105 -3.36 -9.60 -2.68
CA GLN A 105 -2.50 -9.57 -3.87
C GLN A 105 -2.89 -8.44 -4.83
N ALA A 106 -4.18 -8.29 -5.14
CA ALA A 106 -4.65 -7.22 -6.01
C ALA A 106 -4.37 -5.81 -5.44
N ILE A 107 -4.48 -5.65 -4.12
CA ILE A 107 -4.14 -4.39 -3.42
C ILE A 107 -2.64 -4.11 -3.53
N VAL A 108 -1.78 -5.11 -3.32
CA VAL A 108 -0.32 -4.96 -3.44
C VAL A 108 0.07 -4.63 -4.89
N ASP A 109 -0.57 -5.25 -5.87
CA ASP A 109 -0.37 -4.92 -7.28
C ASP A 109 -0.78 -3.47 -7.57
N ALA A 110 -1.92 -3.00 -7.06
CA ALA A 110 -2.32 -1.61 -7.19
C ALA A 110 -1.29 -0.65 -6.55
N CYS A 111 -0.77 -0.98 -5.37
CA CYS A 111 0.28 -0.22 -4.71
C CYS A 111 1.57 -0.14 -5.55
N ALA A 112 1.96 -1.26 -6.16
CA ALA A 112 3.10 -1.31 -7.07
C ALA A 112 2.91 -0.37 -8.27
N HIS A 113 1.72 -0.34 -8.86
CA HIS A 113 1.43 0.58 -9.97
C HIS A 113 1.40 2.05 -9.55
N THR A 114 1.03 2.37 -8.32
CA THR A 114 1.12 3.74 -7.78
C THR A 114 2.56 4.22 -7.62
N VAL A 115 3.52 3.34 -7.32
CA VAL A 115 4.94 3.75 -7.15
C VAL A 115 5.77 3.67 -8.43
N LEU A 116 5.30 2.98 -9.48
CA LEU A 116 6.09 2.69 -10.69
C LEU A 116 5.92 3.70 -11.85
N LEU A 117 5.26 4.84 -11.65
CA LEU A 117 4.83 5.71 -12.76
C LEU A 117 5.93 6.35 -13.59
N ASP A 118 7.07 6.65 -12.98
CA ASP A 118 8.20 7.33 -13.62
C ASP A 118 9.38 6.37 -13.86
N ASN A 119 9.14 5.06 -13.77
CA ASN A 119 10.15 4.01 -13.78
C ASN A 119 11.26 4.22 -12.73
N LYS A 120 11.04 5.03 -11.69
CA LYS A 120 12.01 5.33 -10.63
C LYS A 120 11.36 5.27 -9.25
N VAL A 121 11.53 4.15 -8.58
CA VAL A 121 11.09 4.00 -7.18
C VAL A 121 12.13 4.62 -6.25
N THR A 122 11.71 5.61 -5.46
CA THR A 122 12.50 6.22 -4.39
C THR A 122 12.67 5.27 -3.20
N VAL A 123 13.66 5.55 -2.34
CA VAL A 123 13.85 4.78 -1.11
C VAL A 123 12.60 4.83 -0.22
N GLN A 124 11.95 5.98 -0.13
CA GLN A 124 10.77 6.19 0.71
C GLN A 124 9.55 5.40 0.20
N GLU A 125 9.33 5.38 -1.12
CA GLU A 125 8.28 4.56 -1.75
C GLU A 125 8.55 3.07 -1.56
N ALA A 126 9.80 2.63 -1.76
CA ALA A 126 10.20 1.24 -1.57
C ALA A 126 10.03 0.80 -0.12
N GLU A 127 10.39 1.65 0.85
CA GLU A 127 10.18 1.40 2.28
C GLU A 127 8.70 1.27 2.61
N LEU A 128 7.87 2.23 2.19
CA LEU A 128 6.44 2.19 2.46
C LEU A 128 5.78 0.95 1.82
N LEU A 129 6.08 0.66 0.56
CA LEU A 129 5.57 -0.53 -0.13
C LEU A 129 6.03 -1.82 0.56
N ARG A 130 7.29 -1.88 1.01
CA ARG A 130 7.80 -3.03 1.78
C ARG A 130 7.04 -3.22 3.09
N ALA A 131 6.73 -2.15 3.82
CA ALA A 131 5.90 -2.24 5.04
C ALA A 131 4.50 -2.79 4.73
N ILE A 132 3.87 -2.31 3.65
CA ILE A 132 2.53 -2.75 3.22
C ILE A 132 2.53 -4.24 2.90
N VAL A 133 3.48 -4.70 2.08
CA VAL A 133 3.62 -6.11 1.69
C VAL A 133 3.77 -7.02 2.93
N ILE A 134 4.58 -6.59 3.90
CA ILE A 134 4.81 -7.33 5.15
C ILE A 134 3.55 -7.38 6.01
N LEU A 135 2.79 -6.28 6.08
CA LEU A 135 1.55 -6.21 6.88
C LEU A 135 0.39 -6.97 6.25
N LEU A 136 0.38 -7.11 4.92
CA LEU A 136 -0.65 -7.85 4.18
C LEU A 136 -0.27 -9.30 3.89
N ASP A 137 0.84 -9.81 4.44
CA ASP A 137 1.32 -11.18 4.25
C ASP A 137 1.44 -11.59 2.77
N CYS A 138 1.87 -10.64 1.93
CA CYS A 138 2.00 -10.83 0.50
C CYS A 138 3.47 -11.05 0.08
N PRO A 139 3.72 -11.69 -1.08
CA PRO A 139 5.07 -11.74 -1.63
C PRO A 139 5.55 -10.35 -2.05
N MET A 140 6.85 -10.10 -1.89
CA MET A 140 7.49 -8.87 -2.37
C MET A 140 7.42 -8.79 -3.90
N PRO A 141 6.95 -7.66 -4.47
CA PRO A 141 7.02 -7.46 -5.92
C PRO A 141 8.47 -7.56 -6.44
N PRO A 142 8.70 -8.21 -7.59
CA PRO A 142 10.04 -8.55 -8.07
C PRO A 142 10.94 -7.32 -8.34
N PHE A 143 10.34 -6.19 -8.69
CA PHE A 143 11.09 -4.94 -8.90
C PHE A 143 11.72 -4.39 -7.62
N LEU A 144 11.19 -4.74 -6.44
CA LEU A 144 11.80 -4.35 -5.16
C LEU A 144 12.92 -5.29 -4.69
N ASN A 145 12.97 -6.52 -5.19
CA ASN A 145 14.02 -7.50 -4.84
C ASN A 145 15.31 -7.31 -5.65
N THR A 146 15.28 -6.53 -6.72
CA THR A 146 16.43 -6.30 -7.58
C THR A 146 17.28 -5.17 -7.00
N GLY A 147 18.04 -5.49 -5.96
CA GLY A 147 19.08 -4.59 -5.45
C GLY A 147 19.99 -4.14 -6.61
N SER A 148 20.17 -2.82 -6.74
CA SER A 148 21.23 -2.15 -7.52
C SER A 148 20.91 -1.41 -8.82
N LYS A 149 19.66 -1.25 -9.30
CA LYS A 149 19.39 -0.26 -10.38
C LYS A 149 18.01 0.38 -10.28
N MET A 150 17.83 1.27 -9.31
CA MET A 150 16.74 2.25 -9.34
C MET A 150 17.33 3.60 -8.96
N ILE A 151 17.37 4.50 -9.93
CA ILE A 151 18.05 5.81 -9.83
C ILE A 151 17.23 6.69 -8.90
N ALA A 152 17.85 7.15 -7.82
CA ALA A 152 17.26 8.12 -6.90
C ALA A 152 16.80 9.37 -7.65
N LYS A 153 15.59 9.86 -7.34
CA LYS A 153 15.24 11.26 -7.61
C LYS A 153 16.21 12.11 -6.80
N GLY A 154 17.08 12.84 -7.50
CA GLY A 154 17.88 13.89 -6.88
C GLY A 154 16.94 14.95 -6.33
N VAL A 155 17.10 15.27 -5.06
CA VAL A 155 16.67 16.54 -4.46
C VAL A 155 17.77 17.55 -4.72
#